data_AF-A0A939VDC2-F1
#
_entry.id   AF-A0A939VDC2-F1
#
_cell.length_a   1.000
_cell.length_b   1.000
_cell.length_c   1.000
_cell.angle_alpha   90.00
_cell.angle_beta   90.00
_cell.angle_gamma   90.00
#
_symmetry.space_group_name_H-M   'P 1'
#
loop_
_entity.id
_entity.type
_entity.pdbx_description
1 polymer ?
#
loop_
_entity_poly.entity_id
_entity_poly.type
_entity_poly.pdbx_seq_one_letter_code
_entity_poly.pdbx_strand_id
1 'polypeptide(L)'
;LPIFRMRQESFPTYYLPYVVLFLTLAVLAIGYKESREASQPLKVWIHVLALAALAIIVGAFWYKDGNFHREIAMRRLVDRLDWEGVLRIAHGTPDEPTRDIWMMKNLALTRLGRIGNEMYDYRNGAKPAAAPFSTHLVQWDGKMLYYHYGIPNYCYRWCMEDGVEYGWRVDYLKLMTKCSLVNGELEAAQKYLSQLKKTLFHRKWAMQYEEYIHNPQMIAHDEEMVPILHLRSKENYLSSDNSQIERFLIEHFATTESEDPALQEQTLIAAMQTRNPDLFWLRFYQYTELHKESQPPVLYQQAACLFGGMDSRVDASKMPFDRQVIEGCQAFMDDFKRYRDQGIDLDHIKPLMKDRFDNTYYFDYFFNHYQEKVY
;
A
#
# COMPACT_ATOMS: atom_id res chain seq x y z
N LEU A 1 9.19 -15.47 25.42
CA LEU A 1 9.91 -14.61 24.45
C LEU A 1 9.25 -14.79 23.08
N PRO A 2 9.25 -13.78 22.21
CA PRO A 2 8.74 -13.94 20.84
C PRO A 2 9.46 -15.10 20.15
N ILE A 3 8.73 -15.93 19.39
CA ILE A 3 9.30 -17.10 18.74
C ILE A 3 9.89 -16.66 17.39
N PHE A 4 11.21 -16.53 17.30
CA PHE A 4 11.92 -16.26 16.05
C PHE A 4 12.26 -17.54 15.29
N ARG A 5 11.23 -18.30 14.94
CA ARG A 5 11.31 -19.47 14.04
C ARG A 5 10.38 -19.25 12.86
N MET A 6 10.91 -19.37 11.65
CA MET A 6 10.11 -19.39 10.42
C MET A 6 10.33 -20.73 9.74
N ARG A 7 9.26 -21.50 9.57
CA ARG A 7 9.31 -22.89 9.06
C ARG A 7 10.34 -23.74 9.84
N GLN A 8 11.44 -24.12 9.20
CA GLN A 8 12.50 -24.95 9.78
C GLN A 8 13.74 -24.15 10.21
N GLU A 9 13.76 -22.84 9.96
CA GLU A 9 14.89 -21.98 10.29
C GLU A 9 14.66 -21.25 11.61
N SER A 10 15.71 -21.20 12.43
CA SER A 10 15.71 -20.46 13.69
C SER A 10 16.65 -19.27 13.59
N PHE A 11 16.20 -18.11 14.04
CA PHE A 11 16.98 -16.88 14.00
C PHE A 11 17.34 -16.41 15.42
N PRO A 12 18.29 -17.10 16.09
CA PRO A 12 18.60 -16.85 17.50
C PRO A 12 19.19 -15.46 17.76
N THR A 13 19.80 -14.84 16.74
CA THR A 13 20.36 -13.49 16.81
C THR A 13 19.31 -12.42 17.13
N TYR A 14 18.03 -12.64 16.80
CA TYR A 14 16.95 -11.71 17.11
C TYR A 14 16.56 -11.70 18.59
N TYR A 15 17.04 -12.66 19.39
CA TYR A 15 16.90 -12.61 20.84
C TYR A 15 17.93 -11.69 21.51
N LEU A 16 19.00 -11.27 20.81
CA LEU A 16 20.08 -10.46 21.38
C LEU A 16 19.58 -9.17 22.06
N PRO A 17 18.66 -8.37 21.46
CA PRO A 17 18.14 -7.18 22.13
C PRO A 17 17.42 -7.50 23.44
N TYR A 18 16.69 -8.61 23.51
CA TYR A 18 16.00 -9.05 24.72
C TYR A 18 16.96 -9.55 25.79
N VAL A 19 18.02 -10.27 25.38
CA VAL A 19 19.08 -10.71 26.29
C VAL A 19 19.82 -9.49 26.86
N VAL A 20 20.17 -8.52 26.02
CA VAL A 20 20.79 -7.26 26.47
C VAL A 20 19.86 -6.50 27.41
N LEU A 21 18.58 -6.35 27.06
CA LEU A 21 17.60 -5.69 27.93
C LEU A 21 17.47 -6.42 29.29
N PHE A 22 17.39 -7.74 29.29
CA PHE A 22 17.33 -8.52 30.52
C PHE A 22 18.59 -8.36 31.36
N LEU A 23 19.79 -8.43 30.74
CA LEU A 23 21.06 -8.25 31.43
C LEU A 23 21.19 -6.84 32.02
N THR A 24 20.78 -5.80 31.28
CA THR A 24 20.78 -4.42 31.80
C THR A 24 19.84 -4.28 33.00
N LEU A 25 18.62 -4.81 32.94
CA LEU A 25 17.69 -4.81 34.07
C LEU A 25 18.22 -5.62 35.26
N ALA A 26 18.89 -6.76 35.02
CA ALA A 26 19.51 -7.57 36.06
C ALA A 26 20.66 -6.83 36.75
N VAL A 27 21.50 -6.12 35.99
CA VAL A 27 22.57 -5.26 36.54
C VAL A 27 21.98 -4.11 37.36
N LEU A 28 20.91 -3.47 36.88
CA LEU A 28 20.21 -2.44 37.65
C LEU A 28 19.62 -2.99 38.95
N ALA A 29 19.01 -4.17 38.92
CA ALA A 29 18.42 -4.81 40.10
C ALA A 29 19.49 -5.22 41.13
N ILE A 30 20.63 -5.78 40.70
CA ILE A 30 21.75 -6.14 41.59
C ILE A 30 22.44 -4.88 42.13
N GLY A 31 22.57 -3.84 41.31
CA GLY A 31 23.11 -2.53 41.70
C GLY A 31 22.18 -1.75 42.64
N TYR A 32 20.90 -2.07 42.68
CA TYR A 32 19.91 -1.53 43.61
C TYR A 32 20.03 -2.21 44.99
N LYS A 33 21.18 -2.07 45.65
CA LYS A 33 21.26 -2.27 47.10
C LYS A 33 20.63 -1.06 47.78
N GLU A 34 19.65 -1.29 48.65
CA GLU A 34 19.11 -0.32 49.61
C GLU A 34 20.27 0.25 50.44
N SER A 35 20.91 1.33 49.97
CA SER A 35 21.89 2.05 50.79
C SER A 35 21.11 3.13 51.52
N ARG A 36 20.91 2.92 52.82
CA ARG A 36 20.45 3.95 53.75
C ARG A 36 21.43 5.11 53.88
N GLU A 37 22.64 5.00 53.32
CA GLU A 37 23.66 6.04 53.35
C GLU A 37 23.98 6.59 51.95
N ALA A 38 24.23 7.90 51.97
CA ALA A 38 24.22 8.81 50.84
C ALA A 38 25.40 8.60 49.88
N SER A 39 25.12 7.98 48.73
CA SER A 39 25.77 8.36 47.47
C SER A 39 24.73 8.33 46.34
N GLN A 40 23.66 9.11 46.54
CA GLN A 40 22.60 9.28 45.55
C GLN A 40 23.09 9.67 44.14
N PRO A 41 24.11 10.54 43.93
CA PRO A 41 24.50 10.92 42.57
C PRO A 41 25.19 9.79 41.79
N LEU A 42 26.06 8.98 42.43
CA LEU A 42 26.78 7.90 41.74
C LEU A 42 25.82 6.81 41.23
N LYS A 43 24.82 6.45 42.05
CA LYS A 43 23.78 5.50 41.64
C LYS A 43 22.96 6.02 40.46
N VAL A 44 22.55 7.29 40.49
CA VAL A 44 21.86 7.92 39.36
C VAL A 44 22.71 7.89 38.09
N TRP A 45 24.00 8.22 38.19
CA TRP A 45 24.91 8.13 37.04
C TRP A 45 25.07 6.72 36.48
N ILE A 46 25.11 5.68 37.33
CA ILE A 46 25.13 4.28 36.87
C ILE A 46 23.85 3.96 36.08
N HIS A 47 22.68 4.41 36.54
CA HIS A 47 21.41 4.17 35.83
C HIS A 47 21.37 4.95 34.50
N VAL A 48 21.83 6.20 34.49
CA VAL A 48 21.93 7.01 33.27
C VAL A 48 22.88 6.38 32.26
N LEU A 49 24.05 5.92 32.70
CA LEU A 49 25.03 5.23 31.83
C LEU A 49 24.49 3.90 31.31
N ALA A 50 23.78 3.13 32.14
CA ALA A 50 23.15 1.88 31.73
C ALA A 50 22.04 2.12 30.68
N LEU A 51 21.21 3.14 30.88
CA LEU A 51 20.19 3.55 29.91
C LEU A 51 20.81 4.07 28.60
N ALA A 52 21.89 4.85 28.68
CA ALA A 52 22.62 5.33 27.52
C ALA A 52 23.26 4.17 26.74
N ALA A 53 23.90 3.22 27.45
CA ALA A 53 24.46 2.02 26.83
C ALA A 53 23.37 1.17 26.18
N LEU A 54 22.22 0.98 26.84
CA LEU A 54 21.07 0.30 26.27
C LEU A 54 20.57 1.00 25.00
N ALA A 55 20.42 2.33 25.02
CA ALA A 55 20.01 3.10 23.85
C ALA A 55 21.00 2.98 22.69
N ILE A 56 22.30 3.02 22.96
CA ILE A 56 23.36 2.82 21.96
C ILE A 56 23.29 1.41 21.38
N ILE A 57 23.14 0.37 22.21
CA ILE A 57 23.07 -1.01 21.75
C ILE A 57 21.79 -1.23 20.92
N VAL A 58 20.64 -0.77 21.39
CA VAL A 58 19.38 -0.85 20.64
C VAL A 58 19.49 -0.11 19.32
N GLY A 59 20.11 1.08 19.29
CA GLY A 59 20.35 1.82 18.06
C GLY A 59 21.33 1.12 17.10
N ALA A 60 22.36 0.45 17.63
CA ALA A 60 23.34 -0.29 16.83
C ALA A 60 22.72 -1.52 16.14
N PHE A 61 21.81 -2.21 16.84
CA PHE A 61 21.09 -3.39 16.35
C PHE A 61 19.70 -3.06 15.77
N TRP A 62 19.38 -1.78 15.60
CA TRP A 62 18.13 -1.37 14.99
C TRP A 62 18.05 -1.88 13.56
N TYR A 63 16.84 -2.20 13.09
CA TYR A 63 16.62 -2.68 11.73
C TYR A 63 16.90 -1.56 10.72
N LYS A 64 17.96 -1.70 9.91
CA LYS A 64 18.43 -0.66 8.99
C LYS A 64 17.92 -0.90 7.58
N ASP A 65 16.68 -0.51 7.34
CA ASP A 65 16.06 -0.52 6.01
C ASP A 65 15.35 0.80 5.74
N GLY A 66 15.84 1.56 4.75
CA GLY A 66 15.28 2.85 4.39
C GLY A 66 13.84 2.75 3.90
N ASN A 67 13.50 1.70 3.16
CA ASN A 67 12.14 1.53 2.65
C ASN A 67 11.18 1.18 3.79
N PHE A 68 11.58 0.30 4.71
CA PHE A 68 10.76 -0.02 5.87
C PHE A 68 10.40 1.20 6.74
N HIS A 69 11.35 2.10 6.98
CA HIS A 69 11.06 3.34 7.72
C HIS A 69 10.08 4.24 6.96
N ARG A 70 10.13 4.26 5.63
CA ARG A 70 9.20 5.00 4.77
C ARG A 70 7.82 4.37 4.77
N GLU A 71 7.73 3.05 4.69
CA GLU A 71 6.47 2.30 4.81
C GLU A 71 5.76 2.62 6.13
N ILE A 72 6.46 2.54 7.26
CA ILE A 72 5.90 2.92 8.58
C ILE A 72 5.40 4.37 8.58
N ALA A 73 6.17 5.29 7.99
CA ALA A 73 5.79 6.69 7.92
C ALA A 73 4.57 6.91 7.01
N MET A 74 4.51 6.25 5.85
CA MET A 74 3.38 6.29 4.92
C MET A 74 2.13 5.69 5.56
N ARG A 75 2.22 4.52 6.21
CA ARG A 75 1.09 3.91 6.93
C ARG A 75 0.50 4.86 7.96
N ARG A 76 1.33 5.57 8.74
CA ARG A 76 0.86 6.58 9.70
C ARG A 76 0.16 7.77 9.06
N LEU A 77 0.54 8.12 7.83
CA LEU A 77 -0.10 9.19 7.07
C LEU A 77 -1.43 8.71 6.48
N VAL A 78 -1.50 7.45 6.01
CA VAL A 78 -2.76 6.80 5.61
C VAL A 78 -3.75 6.74 6.78
N ASP A 79 -3.29 6.35 7.98
CA ASP A 79 -4.12 6.35 9.20
C ASP A 79 -4.67 7.75 9.57
N ARG A 80 -4.04 8.82 9.07
CA ARG A 80 -4.43 10.22 9.26
C ARG A 80 -5.12 10.81 8.03
N LEU A 81 -5.33 10.03 6.98
CA LEU A 81 -5.84 10.45 5.67
C LEU A 81 -4.98 11.56 5.01
N ASP A 82 -3.70 11.70 5.37
CA ASP A 82 -2.76 12.65 4.75
C ASP A 82 -2.17 12.06 3.47
N TRP A 83 -2.98 12.02 2.41
CA TRP A 83 -2.61 11.45 1.11
C TRP A 83 -1.45 12.21 0.45
N GLU A 84 -1.42 13.55 0.55
CA GLU A 84 -0.30 14.35 0.05
C GLU A 84 1.01 14.03 0.78
N GLY A 85 0.94 13.76 2.09
CA GLY A 85 2.07 13.26 2.86
C GLY A 85 2.62 11.94 2.33
N VAL A 86 1.75 11.01 1.98
CA VAL A 86 2.15 9.73 1.37
C VAL A 86 2.92 9.98 0.07
N LEU A 87 2.42 10.88 -0.80
CA LEU A 87 3.08 11.23 -2.06
C LEU A 87 4.42 11.93 -1.85
N ARG A 88 4.54 12.82 -0.86
CA ARG A 88 5.81 13.47 -0.49
C ARG A 88 6.88 12.44 -0.12
N ILE A 89 6.53 11.40 0.64
CA ILE A 89 7.47 10.33 0.99
C ILE A 89 7.83 9.49 -0.23
N ALA A 90 6.84 9.11 -1.04
CA ALA A 90 7.07 8.33 -2.26
C ALA A 90 8.03 9.04 -3.22
N HIS A 91 7.81 10.33 -3.46
CA HIS A 91 8.68 11.17 -4.30
C HIS A 91 10.10 11.30 -3.74
N GLY A 92 10.24 11.43 -2.41
CA GLY A 92 11.54 11.55 -1.73
C GLY A 92 12.33 10.24 -1.58
N THR A 93 11.93 9.15 -2.24
CA THR A 93 12.60 7.84 -2.10
C THR A 93 13.81 7.74 -3.04
N PRO A 94 15.06 7.69 -2.50
CA PRO A 94 16.27 7.72 -3.31
C PRO A 94 16.60 6.34 -3.93
N ASP A 95 16.19 5.26 -3.27
CA ASP A 95 16.42 3.88 -3.72
C ASP A 95 15.25 3.38 -4.58
N GLU A 96 15.39 2.19 -5.16
CA GLU A 96 14.22 1.49 -5.70
C GLU A 96 13.20 1.25 -4.57
N PRO A 97 11.93 1.68 -4.73
CA PRO A 97 10.90 1.46 -3.72
C PRO A 97 10.50 -0.01 -3.65
N THR A 98 9.97 -0.41 -2.50
CA THR A 98 9.28 -1.69 -2.33
C THR A 98 7.93 -1.67 -3.04
N ARG A 99 7.33 -2.85 -3.23
CA ARG A 99 5.97 -2.94 -3.76
C ARG A 99 4.95 -2.25 -2.85
N ASP A 100 5.21 -2.23 -1.56
CA ASP A 100 4.33 -1.60 -0.58
C ASP A 100 4.25 -0.08 -0.74
N ILE A 101 5.41 0.58 -0.85
CA ILE A 101 5.51 2.02 -1.14
C ILE A 101 4.76 2.35 -2.43
N TRP A 102 4.93 1.53 -3.47
CA TRP A 102 4.19 1.71 -4.71
C TRP A 102 2.67 1.62 -4.49
N MET A 103 2.18 0.56 -3.84
CA MET A 103 0.75 0.39 -3.64
C MET A 103 0.12 1.49 -2.77
N MET A 104 0.82 1.95 -1.72
CA MET A 104 0.38 3.09 -0.91
C MET A 104 0.37 4.40 -1.69
N LYS A 105 1.37 4.63 -2.56
CA LYS A 105 1.38 5.78 -3.47
C LYS A 105 0.21 5.73 -4.46
N ASN A 106 -0.05 4.57 -5.08
CA ASN A 106 -1.21 4.40 -5.96
C ASN A 106 -2.51 4.67 -5.21
N LEU A 107 -2.65 4.15 -3.99
CA LEU A 107 -3.82 4.43 -3.15
C LEU A 107 -3.97 5.93 -2.90
N ALA A 108 -2.91 6.63 -2.52
CA ALA A 108 -2.95 8.08 -2.29
C ALA A 108 -3.35 8.86 -3.56
N LEU A 109 -2.79 8.49 -4.72
CA LEU A 109 -3.16 9.09 -6.01
C LEU A 109 -4.65 8.85 -6.34
N THR A 110 -5.19 7.66 -6.11
CA THR A 110 -6.61 7.37 -6.26
C THR A 110 -7.46 8.24 -5.35
N ARG A 111 -7.08 8.33 -4.07
CA ARG A 111 -7.81 9.13 -3.07
C ARG A 111 -7.82 10.63 -3.40
N LEU A 112 -6.83 11.11 -4.15
CA LEU A 112 -6.73 12.49 -4.61
C LEU A 112 -7.29 12.71 -6.03
N GLY A 113 -7.75 11.67 -6.73
CA GLY A 113 -8.20 11.76 -8.13
C GLY A 113 -7.08 12.09 -9.12
N ARG A 114 -5.81 11.80 -8.77
CA ARG A 114 -4.61 12.15 -9.55
C ARG A 114 -3.99 10.95 -10.28
N ILE A 115 -4.48 9.73 -10.02
CA ILE A 115 -3.89 8.49 -10.50
C ILE A 115 -3.82 8.38 -12.03
N GLY A 116 -4.85 8.85 -12.74
CA GLY A 116 -4.88 8.84 -14.20
C GLY A 116 -3.93 9.83 -14.88
N ASN A 117 -3.27 10.70 -14.12
CA ASN A 117 -2.30 11.67 -14.64
C ASN A 117 -0.88 11.37 -14.15
N GLU A 118 -0.73 10.96 -12.88
CA GLU A 118 0.57 11.02 -12.20
C GLU A 118 1.12 9.66 -11.76
N MET A 119 0.45 8.53 -12.07
CA MET A 119 0.89 7.20 -11.61
C MET A 119 2.38 6.91 -11.84
N TYR A 120 2.91 7.39 -12.96
CA TYR A 120 4.28 7.18 -13.42
C TYR A 120 5.24 8.35 -13.17
N ASP A 121 4.77 9.46 -12.61
CA ASP A 121 5.65 10.55 -12.15
C ASP A 121 6.44 10.18 -10.88
N TYR A 122 6.10 9.03 -10.29
CA TYR A 122 6.76 8.47 -9.12
C TYR A 122 7.44 7.16 -9.51
N ARG A 123 8.57 6.88 -8.87
CA ARG A 123 9.29 5.62 -9.08
C ARG A 123 8.42 4.44 -8.62
N ASN A 124 8.25 3.47 -9.51
CA ASN A 124 7.69 2.16 -9.20
C ASN A 124 8.83 1.15 -8.97
N GLY A 125 8.59 0.14 -8.14
CA GLY A 125 9.65 -0.79 -7.74
C GLY A 125 9.14 -2.05 -7.06
N ALA A 126 10.03 -3.03 -6.97
CA ALA A 126 9.77 -4.31 -6.33
C ALA A 126 10.92 -4.73 -5.41
N LYS A 127 11.66 -3.76 -4.85
CA LYS A 127 12.78 -4.06 -3.95
C LYS A 127 12.29 -4.92 -2.79
N PRO A 128 12.89 -6.09 -2.53
CA PRO A 128 12.50 -6.93 -1.40
C PRO A 128 12.84 -6.23 -0.08
N ALA A 129 12.08 -6.51 0.97
CA ALA A 129 12.41 -6.06 2.32
C ALA A 129 13.77 -6.64 2.74
N ALA A 130 14.55 -5.87 3.50
CA ALA A 130 15.85 -6.32 4.02
C ALA A 130 15.72 -7.33 5.20
N ALA A 131 14.81 -8.30 5.09
CA ALA A 131 14.56 -9.35 6.08
C ALA A 131 15.23 -10.67 5.65
N PRO A 132 15.65 -11.53 6.60
CA PRO A 132 16.25 -12.83 6.29
C PRO A 132 15.22 -13.89 5.85
N PHE A 133 13.94 -13.52 5.76
CA PHE A 133 12.84 -14.36 5.32
C PHE A 133 11.94 -13.57 4.38
N SER A 134 11.20 -14.29 3.54
CA SER A 134 10.19 -13.67 2.67
C SER A 134 9.12 -12.99 3.53
N THR A 135 8.87 -11.72 3.23
CA THR A 135 7.79 -10.94 3.83
C THR A 135 6.74 -10.70 2.77
N HIS A 136 5.51 -11.10 3.08
CA HIS A 136 4.39 -10.84 2.18
C HIS A 136 3.75 -9.52 2.55
N LEU A 137 3.39 -8.72 1.54
CA LEU A 137 2.71 -7.43 1.71
C LEU A 137 1.49 -7.53 2.66
N VAL A 138 0.80 -8.68 2.63
CA VAL A 138 -0.37 -8.94 3.47
C VAL A 138 -0.10 -8.99 4.96
N GLN A 139 1.13 -9.32 5.34
CA GLN A 139 1.56 -9.35 6.75
C GLN A 139 1.79 -7.93 7.29
N TRP A 140 2.01 -6.94 6.42
CA TRP A 140 2.31 -5.58 6.80
C TRP A 140 1.14 -4.63 6.52
N ASP A 141 1.14 -3.94 5.38
CA ASP A 141 0.17 -2.90 5.02
C ASP A 141 -1.00 -3.43 4.18
N GLY A 142 -0.91 -4.66 3.71
CA GLY A 142 -1.91 -5.27 2.84
C GLY A 142 -3.34 -5.33 3.39
N LYS A 143 -3.50 -5.49 4.70
CA LYS A 143 -4.82 -5.46 5.36
C LYS A 143 -5.48 -4.08 5.20
N MET A 144 -4.70 -3.03 5.45
CA MET A 144 -5.15 -1.65 5.27
C MET A 144 -5.42 -1.36 3.80
N LEU A 145 -4.57 -1.83 2.88
CA LEU A 145 -4.80 -1.68 1.44
C LEU A 145 -6.14 -2.31 1.03
N TYR A 146 -6.44 -3.54 1.45
CA TYR A 146 -7.76 -4.16 1.20
C TYR A 146 -8.93 -3.30 1.68
N TYR A 147 -8.82 -2.75 2.89
CA TYR A 147 -9.86 -1.89 3.43
C TYR A 147 -10.07 -0.63 2.56
N HIS A 148 -9.00 0.09 2.22
CA HIS A 148 -9.11 1.31 1.43
C HIS A 148 -9.50 1.08 -0.04
N TYR A 149 -9.21 -0.10 -0.60
CA TYR A 149 -9.68 -0.51 -1.93
C TYR A 149 -11.10 -1.10 -1.93
N GLY A 150 -11.89 -0.94 -0.86
CA GLY A 150 -13.28 -1.38 -0.87
C GLY A 150 -13.47 -2.89 -0.70
N ILE A 151 -12.45 -3.61 -0.19
CA ILE A 151 -12.47 -5.06 0.04
C ILE A 151 -12.42 -5.37 1.56
N PRO A 152 -13.41 -4.91 2.36
CA PRO A 152 -13.38 -5.06 3.81
C PRO A 152 -13.39 -6.53 4.25
N ASN A 153 -13.98 -7.43 3.46
CA ASN A 153 -14.03 -8.86 3.78
C ASN A 153 -12.64 -9.50 3.84
N TYR A 154 -11.72 -9.12 2.93
CA TYR A 154 -10.34 -9.63 2.94
C TYR A 154 -9.53 -9.01 4.07
N CYS A 155 -9.70 -7.70 4.31
CA CYS A 155 -9.08 -7.04 5.46
C CYS A 155 -9.50 -7.73 6.77
N TYR A 156 -10.81 -7.94 6.96
CA TYR A 156 -11.36 -8.59 8.13
C TYR A 156 -10.84 -10.02 8.28
N ARG A 157 -10.87 -10.83 7.21
CA ARG A 157 -10.38 -12.21 7.22
C ARG A 157 -8.92 -12.27 7.67
N TRP A 158 -8.05 -11.47 7.06
CA TRP A 158 -6.63 -11.45 7.42
C TRP A 158 -6.39 -10.96 8.86
N CYS A 159 -7.17 -10.00 9.36
CA CYS A 159 -7.10 -9.59 10.76
C CYS A 159 -7.53 -10.70 11.73
N MET A 160 -8.57 -11.46 11.36
CA MET A 160 -9.07 -12.59 12.15
C MET A 160 -8.07 -13.75 12.17
N GLU A 161 -7.60 -14.19 11.00
CA GLU A 161 -6.65 -15.30 10.86
C GLU A 161 -5.35 -14.99 11.63
N ASP A 162 -4.75 -13.82 11.40
CA ASP A 162 -3.53 -13.42 12.13
C ASP A 162 -3.80 -13.20 13.63
N GLY A 163 -5.00 -12.73 13.99
CA GLY A 163 -5.40 -12.55 15.39
C GLY A 163 -5.51 -13.88 16.15
N VAL A 164 -5.98 -14.93 15.47
CA VAL A 164 -6.06 -16.29 16.00
C VAL A 164 -4.68 -16.96 16.04
N GLU A 165 -3.89 -16.85 14.97
CA GLU A 165 -2.58 -17.52 14.84
C GLU A 165 -1.49 -16.85 15.69
N TYR A 166 -1.36 -15.52 15.58
CA TYR A 166 -0.26 -14.76 16.19
C TYR A 166 -0.68 -13.90 17.39
N GLY A 167 -1.97 -13.91 17.72
CA GLY A 167 -2.55 -13.15 18.81
C GLY A 167 -3.12 -11.79 18.42
N TRP A 168 -4.11 -11.36 19.20
CA TRP A 168 -4.85 -10.12 18.98
C TRP A 168 -4.00 -8.86 19.15
N ARG A 169 -4.09 -7.95 18.17
CA ARG A 169 -3.44 -6.63 18.17
C ARG A 169 -4.47 -5.53 18.06
N VAL A 170 -4.13 -4.35 18.61
CA VAL A 170 -4.98 -3.15 18.51
C VAL A 170 -5.32 -2.83 17.06
N ASP A 171 -4.33 -2.87 16.16
CA ASP A 171 -4.52 -2.55 14.75
C ASP A 171 -5.54 -3.49 14.08
N TYR A 172 -5.53 -4.78 14.44
CA TYR A 172 -6.50 -5.75 13.91
C TYR A 172 -7.90 -5.42 14.39
N LEU A 173 -8.07 -5.14 15.69
CA LEU A 173 -9.37 -4.76 16.25
C LEU A 173 -9.90 -3.47 15.63
N LYS A 174 -9.04 -2.48 15.38
CA LYS A 174 -9.43 -1.24 14.70
C LYS A 174 -9.88 -1.49 13.26
N LEU A 175 -9.11 -2.24 12.48
CA LEU A 175 -9.47 -2.58 11.10
C LEU A 175 -10.75 -3.42 11.04
N MET A 176 -10.92 -4.39 11.93
CA MET A 176 -12.15 -5.17 12.03
C MET A 176 -13.36 -4.32 12.42
N THR A 177 -13.21 -3.37 13.36
CA THR A 177 -14.25 -2.37 13.64
C THR A 177 -14.60 -1.59 12.38
N LYS A 178 -13.61 -1.05 11.67
CA LYS A 178 -13.83 -0.27 10.44
C LYS A 178 -14.55 -1.10 9.36
N CYS A 179 -14.13 -2.34 9.14
CA CYS A 179 -14.77 -3.26 8.18
C CYS A 179 -16.21 -3.55 8.57
N SER A 180 -16.46 -3.91 9.83
CA SER A 180 -17.81 -4.19 10.32
C SER A 180 -18.74 -2.98 10.25
N LEU A 181 -18.24 -1.76 10.53
CA LEU A 181 -19.04 -0.55 10.36
C LEU A 181 -19.44 -0.32 8.89
N VAL A 182 -18.48 -0.40 7.97
CA VAL A 182 -18.74 -0.26 6.53
C VAL A 182 -19.73 -1.33 6.02
N ASN A 183 -19.66 -2.55 6.56
CA ASN A 183 -20.58 -3.65 6.25
C ASN A 183 -21.94 -3.56 6.97
N GLY A 184 -22.15 -2.61 7.89
CA GLY A 184 -23.38 -2.50 8.69
C GLY A 184 -23.50 -3.56 9.80
N GLU A 185 -22.41 -4.26 10.12
CA GLU A 185 -22.32 -5.28 11.16
C GLU A 185 -22.08 -4.64 12.55
N LEU A 186 -23.05 -3.87 13.03
CA LEU A 186 -22.87 -3.03 14.22
C LEU A 186 -22.55 -3.82 15.50
N GLU A 187 -23.11 -5.02 15.66
CA GLU A 187 -22.84 -5.90 16.82
C GLU A 187 -21.38 -6.38 16.84
N ALA A 188 -20.83 -6.73 15.68
CA ALA A 188 -19.43 -7.12 15.56
C ALA A 188 -18.52 -5.93 15.86
N ALA A 189 -18.82 -4.76 15.31
CA ALA A 189 -18.11 -3.51 15.62
C ALA A 189 -18.12 -3.21 17.13
N GLN A 190 -19.29 -3.34 17.79
CA GLN A 190 -19.44 -3.13 19.24
C GLN A 190 -18.52 -4.05 20.05
N LYS A 191 -18.40 -5.33 19.65
CA LYS A 191 -17.55 -6.31 20.33
C LYS A 191 -16.09 -5.88 20.33
N TYR A 192 -15.55 -5.45 19.18
CA TYR A 192 -14.16 -5.01 19.08
C TYR A 192 -13.92 -3.69 19.82
N LEU A 193 -14.85 -2.75 19.70
CA LEU A 193 -14.79 -1.47 20.43
C LEU A 193 -14.80 -1.68 21.95
N SER A 194 -15.61 -2.62 22.44
CA SER A 194 -15.66 -2.97 23.86
C SER A 194 -14.33 -3.51 24.39
N GLN A 195 -13.53 -4.18 23.57
CA GLN A 195 -12.18 -4.59 23.92
C GLN A 195 -11.23 -3.38 23.92
N LEU A 196 -11.28 -2.55 22.88
CA LEU A 196 -10.42 -1.37 22.74
C LEU A 196 -10.67 -0.33 23.85
N LYS A 197 -11.91 -0.17 24.32
CA LYS A 197 -12.26 0.72 25.46
C LYS A 197 -11.57 0.34 26.77
N LYS A 198 -11.14 -0.91 26.93
CA LYS A 198 -10.40 -1.39 28.12
C LYS A 198 -8.91 -1.05 28.07
N THR A 199 -8.40 -0.57 26.93
CA THR A 199 -6.99 -0.19 26.77
C THR A 199 -6.73 1.25 27.22
N LEU A 200 -5.52 1.55 27.70
CA LEU A 200 -5.17 2.89 28.16
C LEU A 200 -5.11 3.90 27.00
N PHE A 201 -4.52 3.51 25.86
CA PHE A 201 -4.20 4.44 24.77
C PHE A 201 -5.24 4.49 23.64
N HIS A 202 -6.13 3.50 23.55
CA HIS A 202 -7.11 3.43 22.44
C HIS A 202 -8.56 3.59 22.89
N ARG A 203 -8.79 3.84 24.19
CA ARG A 203 -10.14 4.12 24.72
C ARG A 203 -10.80 5.31 24.04
N LYS A 204 -10.08 6.42 23.85
CA LYS A 204 -10.63 7.62 23.19
C LYS A 204 -11.06 7.32 21.75
N TRP A 205 -10.19 6.66 20.99
CA TRP A 205 -10.49 6.22 19.63
C TRP A 205 -11.72 5.31 19.59
N ALA A 206 -11.82 4.36 20.52
CA ALA A 206 -12.95 3.44 20.58
C ALA A 206 -14.27 4.13 20.94
N MET A 207 -14.26 5.11 21.85
CA MET A 207 -15.44 5.91 22.16
C MET A 207 -15.89 6.75 20.96
N GLN A 208 -14.95 7.32 20.20
CA GLN A 208 -15.28 8.06 18.98
C GLN A 208 -15.95 7.16 17.94
N TYR A 209 -15.44 5.94 17.73
CA TYR A 209 -16.03 5.00 16.77
C TYR A 209 -17.34 4.35 17.26
N GLU A 210 -17.61 4.36 18.57
CA GLU A 210 -18.88 3.90 19.13
C GLU A 210 -20.06 4.82 18.73
N GLU A 211 -19.79 6.09 18.40
CA GLU A 211 -20.82 7.01 17.90
C GLU A 211 -21.43 6.55 16.57
N TYR A 212 -20.69 5.87 15.70
CA TYR A 212 -21.24 5.28 14.46
C TYR A 212 -22.21 4.14 14.74
N ILE A 213 -22.11 3.48 15.89
CA ILE A 213 -23.06 2.42 16.28
C ILE A 213 -24.38 3.06 16.70
N HIS A 214 -24.31 4.16 17.45
CA HIS A 214 -25.49 4.90 17.89
C HIS A 214 -26.13 5.70 16.75
N ASN A 215 -25.33 6.16 15.78
CA ASN A 215 -25.77 6.98 14.66
C ASN A 215 -25.19 6.46 13.32
N PRO A 216 -25.67 5.31 12.79
CA PRO A 216 -25.10 4.70 11.58
C PRO A 216 -25.12 5.60 10.33
N GLN A 217 -26.03 6.57 10.28
CA GLN A 217 -26.13 7.58 9.22
C GLN A 217 -24.83 8.41 9.06
N MET A 218 -24.01 8.52 10.11
CA MET A 218 -22.72 9.24 10.06
C MET A 218 -21.71 8.57 9.12
N ILE A 219 -21.81 7.26 8.90
CA ILE A 219 -20.90 6.51 8.02
C ILE A 219 -20.95 7.05 6.59
N ALA A 220 -22.13 7.46 6.12
CA ALA A 220 -22.33 8.03 4.78
C ALA A 220 -21.73 9.45 4.61
N HIS A 221 -21.19 10.04 5.67
CA HIS A 221 -20.57 11.37 5.66
C HIS A 221 -19.11 11.33 6.15
N ASP A 222 -18.58 10.15 6.43
CA ASP A 222 -17.23 9.97 6.96
C ASP A 222 -16.18 10.02 5.86
N GLU A 223 -15.15 10.85 6.05
CA GLU A 223 -14.08 11.07 5.05
C GLU A 223 -13.30 9.79 4.71
N GLU A 224 -13.13 8.88 5.67
CA GLU A 224 -12.46 7.61 5.44
C GLU A 224 -13.38 6.61 4.74
N MET A 225 -14.60 6.43 5.26
CA MET A 225 -15.51 5.35 4.88
C MET A 225 -16.29 5.61 3.59
N VAL A 226 -16.63 6.86 3.26
CA VAL A 226 -17.42 7.17 2.07
C VAL A 226 -16.76 6.63 0.79
N PRO A 227 -15.47 6.89 0.51
CA PRO A 227 -14.86 6.34 -0.70
C PRO A 227 -14.78 4.81 -0.71
N ILE A 228 -14.74 4.18 0.47
CA ILE A 228 -14.72 2.72 0.59
C ILE A 228 -16.09 2.14 0.23
N LEU A 229 -17.18 2.83 0.59
CA LEU A 229 -18.54 2.46 0.19
C LEU A 229 -18.72 2.51 -1.33
N HIS A 230 -18.12 3.50 -2.00
CA HIS A 230 -18.15 3.63 -3.45
C HIS A 230 -17.35 2.53 -4.16
N LEU A 231 -16.21 2.11 -3.59
CA LEU A 231 -15.36 1.06 -4.15
C LEU A 231 -15.87 -0.36 -3.89
N ARG A 232 -16.81 -0.55 -2.96
CA ARG A 232 -17.26 -1.88 -2.57
C ARG A 232 -18.15 -2.50 -3.65
N SER A 233 -17.74 -3.65 -4.18
CA SER A 233 -18.61 -4.47 -5.03
C SER A 233 -19.83 -4.99 -4.25
N LYS A 234 -20.99 -5.00 -4.90
CA LYS A 234 -22.24 -5.50 -4.32
C LYS A 234 -22.38 -7.03 -4.42
N GLU A 235 -21.49 -7.68 -5.17
CA GLU A 235 -21.54 -9.12 -5.42
C GLU A 235 -20.82 -9.92 -4.33
N ASN A 236 -21.41 -11.05 -3.95
CA ASN A 236 -20.82 -11.99 -3.03
C ASN A 236 -20.25 -13.17 -3.81
N TYR A 237 -18.94 -13.38 -3.73
CA TYR A 237 -18.29 -14.56 -4.30
C TYR A 237 -17.15 -15.04 -3.41
N LEU A 238 -16.88 -16.34 -3.46
CA LEU A 238 -15.77 -16.96 -2.75
C LEU A 238 -14.54 -16.95 -3.67
N SER A 239 -13.42 -16.45 -3.18
CA SER A 239 -12.14 -16.51 -3.89
C SER A 239 -10.97 -16.54 -2.92
N SER A 240 -9.76 -16.67 -3.46
CA SER A 240 -8.50 -16.64 -2.72
C SER A 240 -7.61 -15.56 -3.31
N ASP A 241 -6.93 -14.81 -2.47
CA ASP A 241 -5.89 -13.87 -2.88
C ASP A 241 -4.51 -14.52 -2.99
N ASN A 242 -4.34 -15.76 -2.52
CA ASN A 242 -3.05 -16.46 -2.46
C ASN A 242 -1.93 -15.60 -1.83
N SER A 243 -2.26 -14.68 -0.92
CA SER A 243 -1.37 -13.65 -0.36
C SER A 243 -0.75 -12.66 -1.37
N GLN A 244 -1.31 -12.56 -2.58
CA GLN A 244 -0.88 -11.70 -3.68
C GLN A 244 -1.88 -10.54 -3.88
N ILE A 245 -1.81 -9.54 -3.00
CA ILE A 245 -2.82 -8.48 -2.91
C ILE A 245 -2.96 -7.69 -4.21
N GLU A 246 -1.85 -7.23 -4.79
CA GLU A 246 -1.88 -6.42 -6.01
C GLU A 246 -2.57 -7.16 -7.15
N ARG A 247 -2.15 -8.41 -7.42
CA ARG A 247 -2.75 -9.24 -8.45
C ARG A 247 -4.23 -9.51 -8.15
N PHE A 248 -4.57 -9.84 -6.92
CA PHE A 248 -5.96 -10.03 -6.53
C PHE A 248 -6.79 -8.77 -6.81
N LEU A 249 -6.31 -7.59 -6.43
CA LEU A 249 -7.03 -6.33 -6.66
C LEU A 249 -7.20 -6.05 -8.16
N ILE A 250 -6.15 -6.27 -8.96
CA ILE A 250 -6.21 -6.13 -10.42
C ILE A 250 -7.23 -7.09 -11.02
N GLU A 251 -7.18 -8.37 -10.67
CA GLU A 251 -8.12 -9.39 -11.17
C GLU A 251 -9.57 -9.08 -10.72
N HIS A 252 -9.76 -8.63 -9.49
CA HIS A 252 -11.05 -8.21 -8.95
C HIS A 252 -11.62 -7.03 -9.74
N PHE A 253 -10.89 -5.93 -9.86
CA PHE A 253 -11.38 -4.73 -10.54
C PHE A 253 -11.50 -4.91 -12.05
N ALA A 254 -10.63 -5.72 -12.67
CA ALA A 254 -10.72 -6.06 -14.09
C ALA A 254 -12.08 -6.71 -14.43
N THR A 255 -12.57 -7.57 -13.55
CA THR A 255 -13.81 -8.35 -13.76
C THR A 255 -15.06 -7.69 -13.16
N THR A 256 -14.90 -6.67 -12.31
CA THR A 256 -16.03 -5.95 -11.70
C THR A 256 -16.73 -5.03 -12.70
N GLU A 257 -18.06 -5.02 -12.70
CA GLU A 257 -18.87 -4.04 -13.43
C GLU A 257 -19.49 -3.04 -12.45
N SER A 258 -19.46 -1.76 -12.79
CA SER A 258 -20.06 -0.70 -11.97
C SER A 258 -20.31 0.56 -12.78
N GLU A 259 -21.40 1.27 -12.45
CA GLU A 259 -21.68 2.64 -12.90
C GLU A 259 -21.22 3.71 -11.88
N ASP A 260 -20.72 3.28 -10.72
CA ASP A 260 -20.12 4.20 -9.74
C ASP A 260 -18.81 4.77 -10.30
N PRO A 261 -18.65 6.10 -10.41
CA PRO A 261 -17.47 6.70 -11.04
C PRO A 261 -16.14 6.28 -10.40
N ALA A 262 -16.09 6.14 -9.08
CA ALA A 262 -14.85 5.80 -8.37
C ALA A 262 -14.46 4.34 -8.60
N LEU A 263 -15.43 3.43 -8.51
CA LEU A 263 -15.18 2.02 -8.80
C LEU A 263 -14.87 1.82 -10.29
N GLN A 264 -15.57 2.51 -11.17
CA GLN A 264 -15.36 2.42 -12.61
C GLN A 264 -13.95 2.88 -13.01
N GLU A 265 -13.42 3.95 -12.41
CA GLU A 265 -12.03 4.35 -12.61
C GLU A 265 -11.05 3.23 -12.21
N GLN A 266 -11.28 2.54 -11.07
CA GLN A 266 -10.43 1.40 -10.68
C GLN A 266 -10.51 0.24 -11.69
N THR A 267 -11.67 0.00 -12.30
CA THR A 267 -11.79 -1.03 -13.36
C THR A 267 -10.96 -0.69 -14.59
N LEU A 268 -10.91 0.58 -14.99
CA LEU A 268 -10.08 1.04 -16.12
C LEU A 268 -8.59 0.92 -15.80
N ILE A 269 -8.18 1.34 -14.60
CA ILE A 269 -6.79 1.22 -14.14
C ILE A 269 -6.36 -0.25 -14.13
N ALA A 270 -7.18 -1.14 -13.58
CA ALA A 270 -6.90 -2.56 -13.59
C ALA A 270 -6.82 -3.12 -15.02
N ALA A 271 -7.70 -2.70 -15.92
CA ALA A 271 -7.64 -3.10 -17.33
C ALA A 271 -6.31 -2.68 -17.99
N MET A 272 -5.83 -1.46 -17.74
CA MET A 272 -4.50 -1.01 -18.18
C MET A 272 -3.39 -1.89 -17.60
N GLN A 273 -3.45 -2.21 -16.30
CA GLN A 273 -2.45 -3.03 -15.63
C GLN A 273 -2.44 -4.50 -16.09
N THR A 274 -3.58 -5.05 -16.52
CA THR A 274 -3.65 -6.39 -17.14
C THR A 274 -3.08 -6.45 -18.55
N ARG A 275 -2.85 -5.28 -19.18
CA ARG A 275 -2.33 -5.17 -20.55
C ARG A 275 -3.18 -5.88 -21.60
N ASN A 276 -4.48 -6.04 -21.34
CA ASN A 276 -5.43 -6.67 -22.24
C ASN A 276 -6.18 -5.59 -23.05
N PRO A 277 -5.97 -5.47 -24.38
CA PRO A 277 -6.61 -4.44 -25.20
C PRO A 277 -8.13 -4.55 -25.24
N ASP A 278 -8.69 -5.77 -25.30
CA ASP A 278 -10.15 -5.98 -25.36
C ASP A 278 -10.81 -5.49 -24.07
N LEU A 279 -10.22 -5.84 -22.93
CA LEU A 279 -10.71 -5.39 -21.63
C LEU A 279 -10.53 -3.88 -21.45
N PHE A 280 -9.38 -3.34 -21.87
CA PHE A 280 -9.13 -1.90 -21.83
C PHE A 280 -10.21 -1.13 -22.58
N TRP A 281 -10.50 -1.49 -23.84
CA TRP A 281 -11.49 -0.76 -24.62
C TRP A 281 -12.89 -0.83 -24.01
N LEU A 282 -13.29 -1.99 -23.49
CA LEU A 282 -14.55 -2.13 -22.76
C LEU A 282 -14.63 -1.14 -21.59
N ARG A 283 -13.61 -1.08 -20.73
CA ARG A 283 -13.60 -0.18 -19.56
C ARG A 283 -13.39 1.28 -19.93
N PHE A 284 -12.63 1.57 -20.98
CA PHE A 284 -12.37 2.93 -21.44
C PHE A 284 -13.64 3.58 -21.98
N TYR A 285 -14.44 2.86 -22.79
CA TYR A 285 -15.71 3.40 -23.27
C TYR A 285 -16.70 3.65 -22.14
N GLN A 286 -16.79 2.73 -21.17
CA GLN A 286 -17.58 2.93 -19.94
C GLN A 286 -17.13 4.20 -19.19
N TYR A 287 -15.82 4.42 -19.06
CA TYR A 287 -15.27 5.62 -18.42
C TYR A 287 -15.69 6.90 -19.14
N THR A 288 -15.50 6.95 -20.46
CA THR A 288 -15.82 8.13 -21.26
C THR A 288 -17.32 8.43 -21.29
N GLU A 289 -18.17 7.41 -21.18
CA GLU A 289 -19.63 7.56 -21.13
C GLU A 289 -20.09 8.14 -19.79
N LEU A 290 -19.43 7.80 -18.68
CA LEU A 290 -19.71 8.39 -17.37
C LEU A 290 -19.12 9.80 -17.22
N HIS A 291 -18.01 10.10 -17.90
CA HIS A 291 -17.27 11.36 -17.77
C HIS A 291 -17.34 12.24 -19.04
N LYS A 292 -18.47 12.25 -19.76
CA LYS A 292 -18.64 12.94 -21.06
C LYS A 292 -18.21 14.41 -21.09
N GLU A 293 -18.32 15.09 -19.96
CA GLU A 293 -18.03 16.53 -19.83
C GLU A 293 -16.54 16.82 -19.55
N SER A 294 -15.73 15.78 -19.32
CA SER A 294 -14.32 15.91 -18.96
C SER A 294 -13.43 15.18 -19.95
N GLN A 295 -12.29 15.79 -20.25
CA GLN A 295 -11.27 15.10 -21.03
C GLN A 295 -10.66 13.96 -20.20
N PRO A 296 -10.47 12.76 -20.77
CA PRO A 296 -9.84 11.66 -20.04
C PRO A 296 -8.44 12.06 -19.54
N PRO A 297 -8.03 11.61 -18.35
CA PRO A 297 -6.66 11.78 -17.86
C PRO A 297 -5.58 11.33 -18.85
N VAL A 298 -4.40 11.95 -18.75
CA VAL A 298 -3.28 11.78 -19.70
C VAL A 298 -2.90 10.32 -19.89
N LEU A 299 -2.81 9.54 -18.81
CA LEU A 299 -2.39 8.14 -18.90
C LEU A 299 -3.43 7.25 -19.58
N TYR A 300 -4.72 7.58 -19.46
CA TYR A 300 -5.79 6.84 -20.13
C TYR A 300 -5.76 7.11 -21.63
N GLN A 301 -5.49 8.35 -22.03
CA GLN A 301 -5.26 8.71 -23.43
C GLN A 301 -4.01 8.02 -24.00
N GLN A 302 -2.90 7.97 -23.23
CA GLN A 302 -1.68 7.26 -23.63
C GLN A 302 -1.95 5.76 -23.86
N ALA A 303 -2.72 5.12 -22.97
CA ALA A 303 -3.12 3.72 -23.13
C ALA A 303 -3.98 3.50 -24.37
N ALA A 304 -4.97 4.37 -24.60
CA ALA A 304 -5.81 4.32 -25.79
C ALA A 304 -5.00 4.50 -27.08
N CYS A 305 -4.04 5.42 -27.09
CA CYS A 305 -3.14 5.61 -28.24
C CYS A 305 -2.30 4.35 -28.51
N LEU A 306 -1.72 3.77 -27.46
CA LEU A 306 -0.92 2.54 -27.58
C LEU A 306 -1.75 1.38 -28.12
N PHE A 307 -2.91 1.11 -27.53
CA PHE A 307 -3.75 -0.01 -27.93
C PHE A 307 -4.42 0.21 -29.29
N GLY A 308 -4.78 1.44 -29.65
CA GLY A 308 -5.30 1.76 -30.99
C GLY A 308 -4.25 1.60 -32.09
N GLY A 309 -2.97 1.81 -31.78
CA GLY A 309 -1.86 1.52 -32.69
C GLY A 309 -1.60 0.01 -32.89
N MET A 310 -1.99 -0.82 -31.92
CA MET A 310 -1.85 -2.28 -31.99
C MET A 310 -3.07 -2.98 -32.59
N ASP A 311 -4.26 -2.39 -32.39
CA ASP A 311 -5.54 -2.97 -32.78
C ASP A 311 -6.25 -2.11 -33.83
N SER A 312 -6.26 -2.60 -35.08
CA SER A 312 -6.92 -1.91 -36.20
C SER A 312 -8.45 -1.82 -36.08
N ARG A 313 -9.07 -2.46 -35.08
CA ARG A 313 -10.52 -2.37 -34.84
C ARG A 313 -10.95 -1.03 -34.25
N VAL A 314 -10.05 -0.33 -33.55
CA VAL A 314 -10.35 0.96 -32.90
C VAL A 314 -9.44 2.05 -33.43
N ASP A 315 -10.03 3.04 -34.10
CA ASP A 315 -9.31 4.19 -34.62
C ASP A 315 -9.15 5.28 -33.55
N ALA A 316 -8.14 5.14 -32.70
CA ALA A 316 -7.82 6.10 -31.65
C ALA A 316 -7.46 7.50 -32.19
N SER A 317 -7.10 7.64 -33.47
CA SER A 317 -6.76 8.94 -34.08
C SER A 317 -7.94 9.90 -34.19
N LYS A 318 -9.17 9.37 -34.15
CA LYS A 318 -10.41 10.14 -34.20
C LYS A 318 -10.91 10.58 -32.82
N MET A 319 -10.27 10.12 -31.76
CA MET A 319 -10.65 10.49 -30.40
C MET A 319 -10.14 11.91 -30.09
N PRO A 320 -10.89 12.72 -29.31
CA PRO A 320 -10.52 14.09 -28.98
C PRO A 320 -9.43 14.13 -27.89
N PHE A 321 -8.28 13.52 -28.18
CA PHE A 321 -7.13 13.48 -27.30
C PHE A 321 -6.32 14.78 -27.38
N ASP A 322 -5.59 15.05 -26.29
CA ASP A 322 -4.67 16.16 -26.25
C ASP A 322 -3.59 15.96 -27.32
N ARG A 323 -3.31 17.03 -28.04
CA ARG A 323 -2.30 17.05 -29.09
C ARG A 323 -0.93 16.61 -28.55
N GLN A 324 -0.58 17.01 -27.33
CA GLN A 324 0.68 16.63 -26.71
C GLN A 324 0.76 15.10 -26.47
N VAL A 325 -0.36 14.45 -26.14
CA VAL A 325 -0.41 13.00 -25.95
C VAL A 325 -0.23 12.27 -27.27
N ILE A 326 -0.91 12.72 -28.33
CA ILE A 326 -0.79 12.14 -29.67
C ILE A 326 0.66 12.25 -30.17
N GLU A 327 1.25 13.45 -30.10
CA GLU A 327 2.64 13.69 -30.53
C GLU A 327 3.63 12.86 -29.70
N GLY A 328 3.43 12.77 -28.38
CA GLY A 328 4.27 11.97 -27.48
C GLY A 328 4.21 10.46 -27.79
N CYS A 329 3.01 9.94 -28.02
CA CYS A 329 2.78 8.54 -28.39
C CYS A 329 3.42 8.19 -29.74
N GLN A 330 3.23 9.03 -30.75
CA GLN A 330 3.88 8.86 -32.06
C GLN A 330 5.40 8.86 -31.93
N ALA A 331 5.95 9.85 -31.21
CA ALA A 331 7.39 9.93 -31.02
C ALA A 331 7.97 8.71 -30.28
N PHE A 332 7.27 8.17 -29.30
CA PHE A 332 7.69 6.94 -28.63
C PHE A 332 7.71 5.75 -29.60
N MET A 333 6.64 5.57 -30.37
CA MET A 333 6.53 4.45 -31.32
C MET A 333 7.58 4.55 -32.43
N ASP A 334 7.87 5.76 -32.94
CA ASP A 334 8.92 5.99 -33.94
C ASP A 334 10.32 5.70 -33.39
N ASP A 335 10.64 6.21 -32.20
CA ASP A 335 11.92 5.96 -31.54
C ASP A 335 12.09 4.45 -31.23
N PHE A 336 11.05 3.81 -30.68
CA PHE A 336 11.04 2.38 -30.37
C PHE A 336 11.25 1.54 -31.64
N LYS A 337 10.48 1.81 -32.69
CA LYS A 337 10.61 1.12 -33.98
C LYS A 337 12.00 1.30 -34.57
N ARG A 338 12.54 2.53 -34.58
CA ARG A 338 13.90 2.80 -35.08
C ARG A 338 14.95 1.96 -34.37
N TYR A 339 14.89 1.83 -33.05
CA TYR A 339 15.84 1.01 -32.30
C TYR A 339 15.66 -0.49 -32.56
N ARG A 340 14.41 -0.96 -32.71
CA ARG A 340 14.12 -2.36 -33.08
C ARG A 340 14.60 -2.70 -34.48
N ASP A 341 14.45 -1.78 -35.44
CA ASP A 341 14.94 -1.93 -36.82
C ASP A 341 16.48 -1.97 -36.88
N GLN A 342 17.16 -1.35 -35.91
CA GLN A 342 18.61 -1.43 -35.73
C GLN A 342 19.07 -2.73 -35.02
N GLY A 343 18.14 -3.61 -34.62
CA GLY A 343 18.43 -4.86 -33.94
C GLY A 343 18.85 -4.70 -32.47
N ILE A 344 18.54 -3.56 -31.84
CA ILE A 344 18.86 -3.33 -30.43
C ILE A 344 17.89 -4.10 -29.54
N ASP A 345 18.42 -4.78 -28.53
CA ASP A 345 17.64 -5.53 -27.55
C ASP A 345 16.94 -4.61 -26.53
N LEU A 346 15.81 -5.05 -25.97
CA LEU A 346 14.96 -4.24 -25.09
C LEU A 346 15.71 -3.69 -23.86
N ASP A 347 16.60 -4.49 -23.27
CA ASP A 347 17.40 -4.06 -22.11
C ASP A 347 18.34 -2.89 -22.44
N HIS A 348 18.79 -2.79 -23.70
CA HIS A 348 19.62 -1.69 -24.18
C HIS A 348 18.78 -0.52 -24.69
N ILE A 349 17.55 -0.75 -25.16
CA ILE A 349 16.62 0.33 -25.54
C ILE A 349 16.11 1.08 -24.31
N LYS A 350 15.82 0.37 -23.22
CA LYS A 350 15.28 0.95 -21.97
C LYS A 350 16.04 2.20 -21.49
N PRO A 351 17.38 2.18 -21.29
CA PRO A 351 18.11 3.37 -20.85
C PRO A 351 18.12 4.49 -21.89
N LEU A 352 18.07 4.19 -23.21
CA LEU A 352 18.05 5.20 -24.27
C LEU A 352 16.73 5.98 -24.34
N MET A 353 15.63 5.35 -23.94
CA MET A 353 14.29 5.95 -23.95
C MET A 353 13.89 6.54 -22.59
N LYS A 354 14.66 6.25 -21.54
CA LYS A 354 14.30 6.57 -20.15
C LYS A 354 14.08 8.07 -19.94
N ASP A 355 15.05 8.90 -20.30
CA ASP A 355 15.04 10.34 -19.97
C ASP A 355 13.85 11.10 -20.58
N ARG A 356 13.25 10.56 -21.65
CA ARG A 356 12.14 11.19 -22.36
C ARG A 356 10.78 10.62 -22.00
N PHE A 357 10.71 9.36 -21.61
CA PHE A 357 9.46 8.60 -21.58
C PHE A 357 9.22 7.86 -20.27
N ASP A 358 10.09 7.95 -19.26
CA ASP A 358 9.96 7.12 -18.05
C ASP A 358 8.70 7.36 -17.21
N ASN A 359 8.04 8.51 -17.40
CA ASN A 359 6.79 8.86 -16.74
C ASN A 359 5.53 8.54 -17.57
N THR A 360 5.62 7.64 -18.55
CA THR A 360 4.51 7.34 -19.46
C THR A 360 4.04 5.89 -19.34
N TYR A 361 2.77 5.66 -19.69
CA TYR A 361 2.19 4.33 -19.69
C TYR A 361 2.89 3.38 -20.67
N TYR A 362 3.21 3.85 -21.88
CA TYR A 362 3.84 3.00 -22.89
C TYR A 362 5.27 2.59 -22.51
N PHE A 363 6.03 3.44 -21.82
CA PHE A 363 7.35 3.04 -21.31
C PHE A 363 7.22 1.93 -20.27
N ASP A 364 6.27 2.06 -19.35
CA ASP A 364 5.97 1.01 -18.37
C ASP A 364 5.51 -0.28 -19.04
N TYR A 365 4.64 -0.18 -20.05
CA TYR A 365 4.14 -1.31 -20.82
C TYR A 365 5.27 -2.14 -21.44
N PHE A 366 6.24 -1.50 -22.11
CA PHE A 366 7.30 -2.23 -22.81
C PHE A 366 8.49 -2.63 -21.93
N PHE A 367 8.85 -1.85 -20.91
CA PHE A 367 10.13 -2.03 -20.22
C PHE A 367 10.03 -2.47 -18.76
N ASN A 368 8.84 -2.42 -18.17
CA ASN A 368 8.65 -2.68 -16.76
C ASN A 368 7.69 -3.86 -16.56
N HIS A 369 8.23 -5.05 -16.32
CA HIS A 369 7.45 -6.25 -15.97
C HIS A 369 7.47 -6.47 -14.46
N TYR A 370 7.05 -5.46 -13.70
CA TYR A 370 7.13 -5.53 -12.24
C TYR A 370 6.24 -6.63 -11.65
N GLN A 371 5.13 -6.99 -12.29
CA GLN A 371 4.24 -8.06 -11.82
C GLN A 371 4.89 -9.44 -11.88
N GLU A 372 5.88 -9.66 -12.74
CA GLU A 372 6.57 -10.96 -12.84
C GLU A 372 7.64 -11.16 -11.75
N LYS A 373 8.11 -10.08 -11.12
CA LYS A 373 9.23 -10.11 -10.16
C LYS A 373 8.85 -10.37 -8.71
N VAL A 374 7.56 -10.38 -8.38
CA VAL A 374 7.05 -10.47 -6.99
C VAL A 374 6.53 -11.87 -6.65
N TYR A 375 6.55 -12.81 -7.60
CA TYR A 375 5.97 -14.16 -7.45
C TYR A 375 7.00 -15.27 -7.46
#